data_AF-A0A0G4I2N6-F1
#
_entry.id   AF-A0A0G4I2N6-F1
#
_cell.length_a   1.000
_cell.length_b   1.000
_cell.length_c   1.000
_cell.angle_alpha   90.00
_cell.angle_beta   90.00
_cell.angle_gamma   90.00
#
_symmetry.space_group_name_H-M   'P 1'
#
loop_
_entity.id
_entity.type
_entity.pdbx_description
1 polymer ?
#
loop_
_entity_poly.entity_id
_entity_poly.type
_entity_poly.pdbx_seq_one_letter_code
_entity_poly.pdbx_strand_id
1 'polypeptide(L)'
;MSGQSRYRHLWEGHFADCDAVVFVVDSSDRFRFVVAKDELQELFWHPEFREREVPVLVLANKADYGAAAGAETVARALDLEMFSSPKRPCLLLSCSALDGRGLVDGASWLLSRLKERLQQERAGMSPRRSAHQLK
;
A
#
# COMPACT_ATOMS: atom_id res chain seq x y z
N MET A 1 -5.89 11.12 -0.55
CA MET A 1 -5.32 12.43 -0.15
C MET A 1 -4.66 13.10 -1.34
N SER A 2 -4.39 14.41 -1.27
CA SER A 2 -3.74 15.14 -2.39
C SER A 2 -2.25 14.83 -2.48
N GLY A 3 -1.73 14.64 -3.71
CA GLY A 3 -0.30 14.46 -3.98
C GLY A 3 0.45 15.73 -4.38
N GLN A 4 -0.21 16.89 -4.33
CA GLN A 4 0.45 18.18 -4.53
C GLN A 4 1.39 18.46 -3.37
N SER A 5 2.65 18.85 -3.65
CA SER A 5 3.74 18.91 -2.66
C SER A 5 3.36 19.63 -1.36
N ARG A 6 2.66 20.77 -1.44
CA ARG A 6 2.24 21.54 -0.25
C ARG A 6 1.29 20.81 0.70
N TYR A 7 0.66 19.72 0.28
CA TYR A 7 -0.34 18.98 1.06
C TYR A 7 0.14 17.59 1.52
N ARG A 8 1.36 17.17 1.16
CA ARG A 8 1.85 15.82 1.50
C ARG A 8 2.07 15.62 3.00
N HIS A 9 2.42 16.68 3.72
CA HIS A 9 2.52 16.68 5.19
C HIS A 9 1.21 16.24 5.89
N LEU A 10 0.05 16.40 5.24
CA LEU A 10 -1.23 15.97 5.79
C LEU A 10 -1.37 14.45 5.81
N TRP A 11 -0.50 13.70 5.12
CA TRP A 11 -0.57 12.25 5.09
C TRP A 11 -0.23 11.61 6.43
N GLU A 12 0.68 12.25 7.16
CA GLU A 12 1.18 11.77 8.46
C GLU A 12 0.05 11.57 9.46
N GLY A 13 -0.97 12.43 9.44
CA GLY A 13 -2.15 12.32 10.31
C GLY A 13 -2.98 11.04 10.12
N HIS A 14 -2.67 10.22 9.11
CA HIS A 14 -3.33 8.93 8.87
C HIS A 14 -2.40 7.71 9.06
N PHE A 15 -1.10 7.92 9.28
CA PHE A 15 -0.13 6.83 9.33
C PHE A 15 -0.34 5.88 10.52
N ALA A 16 -0.82 6.39 11.66
CA ALA A 16 -1.12 5.57 12.84
C ALA A 16 -2.35 4.67 12.66
N ASP A 17 -3.35 5.14 11.90
CA ASP A 17 -4.70 4.54 11.90
C ASP A 17 -5.11 3.89 10.56
N CYS A 18 -4.32 4.02 9.49
CA CYS A 18 -4.73 3.46 8.21
C CYS A 18 -4.65 1.92 8.18
N ASP A 19 -5.66 1.25 7.62
CA ASP A 19 -5.64 -0.21 7.50
C ASP A 19 -4.87 -0.71 6.27
N ALA A 20 -4.76 0.13 5.25
CA ALA A 20 -4.14 -0.16 3.97
C ALA A 20 -3.64 1.15 3.32
N VAL A 21 -2.68 1.02 2.40
CA VAL A 21 -2.25 2.13 1.54
C VAL A 21 -2.50 1.75 0.08
N VAL A 22 -3.10 2.68 -0.67
CA VAL A 22 -3.15 2.62 -2.14
C VAL A 22 -2.31 3.78 -2.67
N PHE A 23 -1.18 3.47 -3.29
CA PHE A 23 -0.25 4.45 -3.84
C PHE A 23 -0.35 4.46 -5.37
N VAL A 24 -0.80 5.58 -5.94
CA VAL A 24 -1.06 5.67 -7.38
C VAL A 24 0.06 6.43 -8.07
N VAL A 25 0.68 5.80 -9.06
CA VAL A 25 1.76 6.36 -9.87
C VAL A 25 1.23 6.66 -11.26
N ASP A 26 1.56 7.83 -11.80
CA ASP A 26 1.34 8.14 -13.21
C ASP A 26 2.43 7.47 -14.05
N SER A 27 2.15 6.29 -14.61
CA SER A 27 3.14 5.51 -15.36
C SER A 27 3.62 6.17 -16.65
N SER A 28 2.92 7.20 -17.14
CA SER A 28 3.33 7.96 -18.32
C SER A 28 4.43 9.00 -18.00
N ASP A 29 4.59 9.39 -16.74
CA ASP A 29 5.50 10.45 -16.33
C ASP A 29 6.73 9.92 -15.59
N ARG A 30 7.69 9.44 -16.39
CA ARG A 30 8.91 8.80 -15.88
C ARG A 30 9.82 9.78 -15.11
N PHE A 31 9.78 11.07 -15.43
CA PHE A 31 10.58 12.07 -14.72
C PHE A 31 10.13 12.24 -13.27
N ARG A 32 8.84 12.01 -13.00
CA ARG A 32 8.29 12.07 -11.64
C ARG A 32 8.42 10.77 -10.86
N PHE A 33 9.01 9.71 -11.41
CA PHE A 33 9.25 8.47 -10.66
C PHE A 33 10.22 8.69 -9.49
N VAL A 34 11.22 9.55 -9.64
CA VAL A 34 12.13 9.89 -8.52
C VAL A 34 11.36 10.53 -7.36
N VAL A 35 10.45 11.47 -7.65
CA VAL A 35 9.61 12.09 -6.62
C VAL A 35 8.68 11.05 -6.01
N ALA A 36 8.07 10.17 -6.82
CA ALA A 36 7.21 9.11 -6.32
C ALA A 36 7.96 8.13 -5.41
N LYS A 37 9.21 7.79 -5.76
CA LYS A 37 10.11 6.96 -4.96
C LYS A 37 10.41 7.62 -3.62
N ASP A 38 10.84 8.88 -3.63
CA ASP A 38 11.20 9.61 -2.41
C ASP A 38 10.00 9.69 -1.45
N GLU A 39 8.82 10.05 -1.95
CA GLU A 39 7.59 10.11 -1.14
C GLU A 39 7.15 8.75 -0.60
N LEU A 40 7.34 7.69 -1.39
CA LEU A 40 7.03 6.33 -0.94
C LEU A 40 8.03 5.88 0.14
N GLN A 41 9.31 6.22 0.00
CA GLN A 41 10.35 5.98 0.99
C GLN A 41 10.06 6.69 2.32
N GLU A 42 9.71 7.98 2.26
CA GLU A 42 9.30 8.75 3.44
C GLU A 42 8.12 8.08 4.16
N LEU A 43 7.09 7.65 3.42
CA LEU A 43 5.97 6.91 3.99
C LEU A 43 6.42 5.61 4.67
N PHE A 44 7.26 4.79 4.03
CA PHE A 44 7.69 3.50 4.60
C PHE A 44 8.61 3.66 5.81
N TRP A 45 9.42 4.71 5.86
CA TRP A 45 10.37 4.96 6.94
C TRP A 45 9.85 5.86 8.04
N HIS A 46 8.66 6.46 7.86
CA HIS A 46 8.04 7.26 8.90
C HIS A 46 7.87 6.44 10.20
N PRO A 47 8.26 6.97 11.38
CA PRO A 47 8.24 6.21 12.64
C PRO A 47 6.88 5.59 12.97
N GLU A 48 5.79 6.28 12.65
CA GLU A 48 4.43 5.81 12.91
C GLU A 48 3.95 4.73 11.92
N PHE A 49 4.56 4.62 10.75
CA PHE A 49 4.17 3.65 9.72
C PHE A 49 5.12 2.45 9.64
N ARG A 50 6.42 2.67 9.89
CA ARG A 50 7.50 1.69 9.68
C ARG A 50 7.29 0.37 10.42
N GLU A 51 6.69 0.37 11.60
CA GLU A 51 6.48 -0.85 12.38
C GLU A 51 5.11 -1.51 12.12
N ARG A 52 4.25 -0.90 11.29
CA ARG A 52 2.87 -1.36 11.07
C ARG A 52 2.80 -2.45 10.00
N GLU A 53 1.97 -3.46 10.21
CA GLU A 53 1.73 -4.56 9.25
C GLU A 53 0.57 -4.19 8.29
N VAL A 54 0.80 -3.17 7.46
CA VAL A 54 -0.21 -2.56 6.58
C VAL A 54 0.06 -2.95 5.12
N PRO A 55 -0.88 -3.64 4.43
CA PRO A 55 -0.71 -3.96 3.02
C PRO A 55 -0.65 -2.69 2.17
N VAL A 56 0.23 -2.72 1.16
CA VAL A 56 0.42 -1.60 0.23
C VAL A 56 0.10 -2.06 -1.19
N LEU A 57 -0.88 -1.41 -1.82
CA LEU A 57 -1.18 -1.59 -3.24
C LEU A 57 -0.61 -0.41 -4.01
N VAL A 58 0.34 -0.67 -4.91
CA VAL A 58 0.84 0.31 -5.87
C VAL A 58 0.09 0.13 -7.19
N LEU A 59 -0.46 1.22 -7.71
CA LEU A 59 -1.18 1.26 -8.97
C LEU A 59 -0.39 2.08 -9.98
N ALA A 60 0.20 1.39 -10.96
CA ALA A 60 0.84 1.97 -12.13
C ALA A 60 -0.24 2.42 -13.13
N ASN A 61 -0.80 3.61 -12.89
CA ASN A 61 -1.95 4.16 -13.61
C ASN A 61 -1.57 4.73 -14.99
N LYS A 62 -2.59 4.93 -15.83
CA LYS A 62 -2.52 5.36 -17.23
C LYS A 62 -1.89 4.33 -18.17
N ALA A 63 -2.07 3.05 -17.89
CA ALA A 63 -1.59 1.97 -18.75
C ALA A 63 -2.26 1.92 -20.14
N ASP A 64 -3.34 2.70 -20.34
CA ASP A 64 -3.95 2.98 -21.64
C ASP A 64 -3.09 3.88 -22.53
N TYR A 65 -2.19 4.68 -21.95
CA TYR A 65 -1.32 5.56 -22.70
C TYR A 65 -0.14 4.80 -23.30
N GLY A 66 0.07 4.91 -24.62
CA GLY A 66 1.05 4.09 -25.34
C GLY A 66 2.51 4.23 -24.87
N ALA A 67 2.90 5.35 -24.25
CA ALA A 67 4.25 5.53 -23.70
C ALA A 67 4.37 5.22 -22.20
N ALA A 68 3.30 4.74 -21.57
CA ALA A 68 3.31 4.36 -20.16
C ALA A 68 4.36 3.28 -19.88
N ALA A 69 5.05 3.42 -18.75
CA ALA A 69 5.95 2.40 -18.25
C ALA A 69 5.16 1.16 -17.81
N GLY A 70 5.68 -0.02 -18.14
CA GLY A 70 5.14 -1.28 -17.61
C GLY A 70 5.45 -1.44 -16.11
N ALA A 71 4.71 -2.33 -15.45
CA ALA A 71 4.83 -2.58 -14.02
C ALA A 71 6.28 -2.87 -13.58
N GLU A 72 7.02 -3.70 -14.31
CA GLU A 72 8.42 -4.02 -13.97
C GLU A 72 9.33 -2.78 -13.96
N THR A 73 9.12 -1.84 -14.89
CA THR A 73 9.89 -0.59 -14.93
C THR A 73 9.52 0.32 -13.75
N VAL A 74 8.23 0.40 -13.40
CA VAL A 74 7.77 1.16 -12.24
C VAL A 74 8.31 0.55 -10.94
N ALA A 75 8.27 -0.78 -10.80
CA ALA A 75 8.79 -1.48 -9.64
C ALA A 75 10.27 -1.18 -9.40
N ARG A 76 11.08 -1.25 -10.46
CA ARG A 76 12.51 -0.91 -10.41
C ARG A 76 12.75 0.56 -10.13
N ALA A 77 11.97 1.47 -10.73
CA ALA A 77 12.17 2.90 -10.52
C ALA A 77 11.84 3.35 -9.09
N LEU A 78 10.91 2.67 -8.43
CA LEU A 78 10.48 2.97 -7.06
C LEU A 78 11.17 2.11 -5.99
N ASP A 79 12.10 1.22 -6.36
CA ASP A 79 12.77 0.27 -5.47
C ASP A 79 11.78 -0.55 -4.60
N LEU A 80 10.66 -1.01 -5.18
CA LEU A 80 9.58 -1.65 -4.41
C LEU A 80 10.01 -2.94 -3.68
N GLU A 81 11.05 -3.61 -4.17
CA GLU A 81 11.62 -4.80 -3.52
C GLU A 81 12.13 -4.51 -2.11
N MET A 82 12.56 -3.28 -1.82
CA MET A 82 13.06 -2.90 -0.49
C MET A 82 11.95 -2.79 0.56
N PHE A 83 10.69 -2.63 0.15
CA PHE A 83 9.57 -2.40 1.07
C PHE A 83 8.65 -3.61 1.24
N SER A 84 8.71 -4.57 0.31
CA SER A 84 7.89 -5.77 0.37
C SER A 84 8.47 -6.75 1.38
N SER A 85 7.65 -7.18 2.34
CA SER A 85 8.02 -8.22 3.31
C SER A 85 6.83 -9.13 3.60
N PRO A 86 7.04 -10.33 4.17
CA PRO A 86 5.94 -11.21 4.56
C PRO A 86 4.91 -10.56 5.49
N LYS A 87 5.36 -9.62 6.33
CA LYS A 87 4.52 -8.86 7.26
C LYS A 87 3.85 -7.63 6.65
N ARG A 88 4.38 -7.15 5.52
CA ARG A 88 3.89 -5.97 4.80
C ARG A 88 3.86 -6.30 3.32
N PRO A 89 2.83 -7.01 2.86
CA PRO A 89 2.74 -7.40 1.46
C PRO A 89 2.56 -6.14 0.61
N CYS A 90 3.40 -6.00 -0.41
CA CYS A 90 3.31 -4.94 -1.40
C CYS A 90 2.99 -5.56 -2.77
N LEU A 91 1.90 -5.13 -3.41
CA LEU A 91 1.55 -5.55 -4.77
C LEU A 91 1.60 -4.34 -5.70
N LEU A 92 2.18 -4.52 -6.89
CA LEU A 92 2.12 -3.56 -7.98
C LEU A 92 1.23 -4.11 -9.11
N LEU A 93 0.28 -3.31 -9.59
CA LEU A 93 -0.50 -3.62 -10.78
C LEU A 93 -0.49 -2.44 -11.75
N SER A 94 -0.37 -2.73 -13.05
CA SER A 94 -0.74 -1.77 -14.09
C SER A 94 -2.24 -1.55 -14.06
N CYS A 95 -2.68 -0.30 -14.15
CA CYS A 95 -4.09 0.03 -14.22
C CYS A 95 -4.38 1.21 -15.15
N SER A 96 -5.65 1.35 -15.51
CA SER A 96 -6.17 2.53 -16.19
C SER A 96 -7.41 2.99 -15.44
N ALA A 97 -7.32 4.16 -14.82
CA ALA A 97 -8.48 4.80 -14.22
C ALA A 97 -9.53 5.24 -15.27
N LEU A 98 -9.13 5.36 -16.54
CA LEU A 98 -10.01 5.76 -17.63
C LEU A 98 -10.97 4.64 -18.04
N ASP A 99 -10.47 3.40 -18.14
CA ASP A 99 -11.24 2.24 -18.61
C ASP A 99 -11.49 1.18 -17.52
N GLY A 100 -10.93 1.37 -16.32
CA GLY A 100 -11.13 0.53 -15.15
C GLY A 100 -10.23 -0.71 -15.07
N ARG A 101 -9.39 -0.99 -16.08
CA ARG A 101 -8.49 -2.16 -16.07
C ARG A 101 -7.57 -2.14 -14.84
N GLY A 102 -7.39 -3.31 -14.22
CA GLY A 102 -6.52 -3.52 -13.06
C GLY A 102 -7.05 -2.98 -11.73
N LEU A 103 -8.10 -2.16 -11.72
CA LEU A 103 -8.65 -1.60 -10.47
C LEU A 103 -9.37 -2.65 -9.64
N VAL A 104 -10.20 -3.49 -10.27
CA VAL A 104 -10.97 -4.53 -9.58
C VAL A 104 -10.03 -5.59 -8.99
N ASP A 105 -9.00 -5.98 -9.74
CA ASP A 105 -8.00 -6.96 -9.29
C ASP A 105 -7.21 -6.42 -8.09
N GLY A 106 -6.76 -5.16 -8.17
CA GLY A 106 -6.07 -4.49 -7.08
C GLY A 106 -6.92 -4.37 -5.82
N ALA A 107 -8.18 -3.93 -5.98
CA ALA A 107 -9.11 -3.84 -4.86
C ALA A 107 -9.39 -5.22 -4.25
N SER A 108 -9.58 -6.24 -5.08
CA SER A 108 -9.84 -7.62 -4.64
C SER A 108 -8.67 -8.18 -3.83
N TRP A 109 -7.44 -7.98 -4.30
CA TRP A 109 -6.24 -8.34 -3.57
C TRP A 109 -6.13 -7.60 -2.23
N LEU A 110 -6.37 -6.29 -2.22
CA LEU A 110 -6.26 -5.52 -0.99
C LEU A 110 -7.30 -5.97 0.05
N LEU A 111 -8.53 -6.22 -0.39
CA LEU A 111 -9.60 -6.75 0.44
C LEU A 111 -9.28 -8.14 0.99
N SER A 112 -8.61 -9.01 0.23
CA SER A 112 -8.21 -10.32 0.74
C SER A 112 -7.17 -10.18 1.87
N ARG A 113 -6.18 -9.29 1.71
CA ARG A 113 -5.18 -9.02 2.76
C ARG A 113 -5.78 -8.44 4.03
N LEU A 114 -6.72 -7.52 3.90
CA LEU A 114 -7.44 -6.97 5.04
C LEU A 114 -8.26 -8.04 5.77
N LYS A 115 -8.95 -8.93 5.03
CA LYS A 115 -9.70 -10.04 5.62
C LYS A 115 -8.79 -11.02 6.36
N GLU A 116 -7.66 -11.39 5.78
CA GLU A 116 -6.67 -12.28 6.40
C GLU A 116 -6.15 -11.68 7.72
N ARG A 117 -5.80 -10.40 7.73
CA ARG A 117 -5.33 -9.71 8.95
C ARG A 117 -6.39 -9.71 10.05
N LEU A 118 -7.64 -9.34 9.71
CA LEU A 118 -8.76 -9.38 10.66
C LEU A 118 -9.03 -10.79 11.22
N GLN A 119 -8.82 -11.83 10.42
CA GLN A 119 -8.95 -13.21 10.88
C GLN A 119 -7.83 -13.60 11.85
N GLN A 120 -6.60 -13.17 11.58
CA GLN A 120 -5.44 -13.40 12.45
C GLN A 120 -5.59 -12.69 13.80
N GLU A 121 -6.05 -11.44 13.79
CA GLU A 121 -6.34 -10.67 15.01
C GLU A 121 -7.41 -11.37 15.86
N ARG A 122 -8.49 -11.85 15.24
CA ARG A 122 -9.56 -12.59 15.91
C ARG A 122 -9.09 -13.96 16.45
N ALA A 123 -8.22 -14.66 15.72
CA ALA A 123 -7.66 -15.93 16.15
C ALA A 123 -6.63 -15.76 17.28
N GLY A 124 -5.87 -14.65 17.28
CA GLY A 124 -4.96 -14.27 18.35
C GLY A 124 -5.68 -13.83 19.64
N MET A 125 -6.91 -13.32 19.52
CA MET A 125 -7.84 -13.09 20.64
C MET A 125 -8.49 -14.40 21.11
N SER A 126 -7.69 -15.38 21.54
CA SER A 126 -8.21 -16.51 22.32
C SER A 126 -8.84 -15.99 23.63
N PRO A 127 -9.99 -16.51 24.10
CA PRO A 127 -10.63 -16.00 25.30
C PRO A 127 -9.66 -16.14 26.47
N ARG A 128 -9.42 -15.04 27.22
CA ARG A 128 -8.80 -15.15 28.55
C ARG A 128 -9.60 -16.20 29.31
N ARG A 129 -9.02 -17.37 29.54
CA ARG A 129 -9.61 -18.40 30.41
C ARG A 129 -9.97 -17.69 31.71
N SER A 130 -11.27 -17.63 31.99
CA SER A 130 -11.82 -17.15 33.25
C SER A 130 -11.18 -17.98 34.36
N ALA A 131 -10.21 -17.39 35.04
CA ALA A 131 -9.64 -17.91 36.26
C ALA A 131 -10.67 -17.71 37.38
N HIS A 132 -11.70 -18.57 37.40
CA HIS A 132 -12.54 -18.77 38.59
C HIS A 132 -12.98 -20.22 38.66
N GLN A 133 -12.01 -21.07 39.04
CA GLN A 133 -12.31 -22.24 39.83
C GLN A 133 -11.07 -22.52 40.68
N LEU A 134 -11.12 -22.13 41.95
CA LEU A 134 -10.49 -22.82 43.07
C LEU A 134 -11.00 -22.21 44.38
N LYS A 135 -11.91 -22.99 44.99
CA LYS A 135 -12.37 -23.02 46.39
C LYS A 135 -13.41 -21.99 46.83
#